data_AF-A0A9D2XZ61-F1
#
_entry.id   AF-A0A9D2XZ61-F1
#
_cell.length_a   1.000
_cell.length_b   1.000
_cell.length_c   1.000
_cell.angle_alpha   90.00
_cell.angle_beta   90.00
_cell.angle_gamma   90.00
#
_symmetry.space_group_name_H-M   'P 1'
#
loop_
_entity.id
_entity.type
_entity.pdbx_description
1 polymer ?
#
loop_
_entity_poly.entity_id
_entity_poly.type
_entity_poly.pdbx_seq_one_letter_code
_entity_poly.pdbx_strand_id
1 'polypeptide(L)'
;MDDIIDDSNEILFTVKFLGRVEVVRPSGVQILEEAAQNLKTPDKYSSEKASKKSKVHLYLSSNTLDILEHKTKFLLYSCPLTTVSFCAVLSSSPKVFGFVAQHLATDTFHCYLFQSRKFAHVLVSVIGGSFQTSPKEESSRGGRDLIVEALRHKNKKLLKENEELKRRLAAN
;
A
#
# COMPACT_ATOMS: atom_id res chain seq x y z
N MET A 1 27.27 -19.73 -22.33
CA MET A 1 25.88 -20.24 -22.32
C MET A 1 25.55 -20.38 -20.86
N ASP A 2 24.97 -19.33 -20.29
CA ASP A 2 24.26 -19.36 -19.02
C ASP A 2 23.10 -18.40 -19.24
N ASP A 3 21.98 -18.97 -19.64
CA ASP A 3 20.71 -18.28 -19.77
C ASP A 3 20.32 -17.78 -18.38
N ILE A 4 20.65 -16.52 -18.07
CA ILE A 4 20.03 -15.80 -16.96
C ILE A 4 18.58 -15.59 -17.41
N ILE A 5 17.72 -16.53 -17.00
CA ILE A 5 16.28 -16.43 -17.08
C ILE A 5 15.93 -15.16 -16.30
N ASP A 6 15.61 -14.11 -17.05
CA ASP A 6 14.93 -12.93 -16.53
C ASP A 6 13.53 -13.37 -16.08
N ASP A 7 13.46 -13.93 -14.86
CA ASP A 7 12.21 -14.33 -14.19
C ASP A 7 11.51 -13.08 -13.63
N SER A 8 11.39 -12.05 -14.47
CA SER A 8 10.60 -10.84 -14.22
C SER A 8 9.11 -11.21 -14.25
N ASN A 9 8.68 -11.97 -13.24
CA ASN A 9 7.28 -12.34 -13.02
C ASN A 9 6.52 -11.16 -12.40
N GLU A 10 6.65 -10.00 -13.04
CA GLU A 10 6.02 -8.75 -12.65
C GLU A 10 4.60 -8.72 -13.22
N ILE A 11 3.63 -8.50 -12.34
CA ILE A 11 2.23 -8.63 -12.71
C ILE A 11 1.52 -7.29 -12.50
N LEU A 12 0.96 -6.75 -13.59
CA LEU A 12 0.25 -5.48 -13.60
C LEU A 12 -1.24 -5.68 -13.90
N PHE A 13 -2.10 -5.40 -12.92
CA PHE A 13 -3.55 -5.43 -13.11
C PHE A 13 -4.16 -4.04 -12.99
N THR A 14 -5.15 -3.80 -13.84
CA THR A 14 -5.95 -2.58 -13.76
C THR A 14 -7.23 -2.86 -12.99
N VAL A 15 -7.38 -2.23 -11.82
CA VAL A 15 -8.51 -2.47 -10.90
C VAL A 15 -9.09 -1.15 -10.41
N LYS A 16 -10.27 -1.20 -9.80
CA LYS A 16 -10.85 -0.03 -9.13
C LYS A 16 -10.43 -0.02 -7.67
N PHE A 17 -9.78 1.04 -7.22
CA PHE A 17 -9.44 1.22 -5.81
C PHE A 17 -10.65 1.77 -5.06
N LEU A 18 -11.07 1.10 -3.99
CA LEU A 18 -12.19 1.53 -3.16
C LEU A 18 -11.71 2.44 -2.03
N GLY A 19 -10.55 2.12 -1.46
CA GLY A 19 -9.91 2.92 -0.42
C GLY A 19 -8.97 2.10 0.46
N ARG A 20 -8.36 2.83 1.40
CA ARG A 20 -7.52 2.32 2.47
C ARG A 20 -8.21 2.61 3.80
N VAL A 21 -8.13 1.68 4.74
CA VAL A 21 -8.70 1.82 6.09
C VAL A 21 -7.69 1.30 7.09
N GLU A 22 -7.41 2.06 8.14
CA GLU A 22 -6.64 1.55 9.28
C GLU A 22 -7.46 0.49 10.03
N VAL A 23 -6.83 -0.63 10.38
CA VAL A 23 -7.49 -1.78 11.00
C VAL A 23 -6.72 -2.24 12.24
N VAL A 24 -7.45 -2.85 13.18
CA VAL A 24 -6.90 -3.21 14.49
C VAL A 24 -6.26 -4.60 14.53
N ARG A 25 -6.46 -5.44 13.50
CA ARG A 25 -5.88 -6.80 13.41
C ARG A 25 -5.17 -7.00 12.06
N PRO A 26 -4.08 -7.80 12.02
CA PRO A 26 -3.34 -8.09 10.79
C PRO A 26 -4.08 -9.04 9.83
N SER A 27 -5.07 -9.79 10.30
CA SER A 27 -5.74 -10.81 9.49
C SER A 27 -7.18 -11.05 9.90
N GLY A 28 -7.93 -11.70 9.00
CA GLY A 28 -9.29 -12.16 9.23
C GLY A 28 -10.28 -11.58 8.23
N VAL A 29 -11.22 -12.43 7.78
CA VAL A 29 -12.26 -12.04 6.81
C VAL A 29 -13.13 -10.90 7.35
N GLN A 30 -13.43 -10.91 8.65
CA GLN A 30 -14.21 -9.87 9.32
C GLN A 30 -13.57 -8.47 9.18
N ILE A 31 -12.23 -8.38 9.19
CA ILE A 31 -11.51 -7.10 9.02
C ILE A 31 -11.79 -6.49 7.65
N LEU A 32 -11.84 -7.31 6.60
CA LEU A 32 -12.13 -6.85 5.24
C LEU A 32 -13.58 -6.39 5.11
N GLU A 33 -14.53 -7.09 5.74
CA GLU A 33 -15.93 -6.71 5.74
C GLU A 33 -16.14 -5.38 6.50
N GLU A 34 -15.58 -5.26 7.71
CA GLU A 34 -15.63 -4.03 8.52
C GLU A 34 -15.03 -2.84 7.76
N ALA A 35 -13.83 -3.00 7.17
CA ALA A 35 -13.18 -1.96 6.37
C ALA A 35 -14.04 -1.55 5.16
N ALA A 36 -14.69 -2.49 4.50
CA ALA A 36 -15.57 -2.19 3.38
C ALA A 36 -16.86 -1.47 3.80
N GLN A 37 -17.39 -1.71 5.00
CA GLN A 37 -18.49 -0.92 5.54
C GLN A 37 -18.03 0.51 5.88
N ASN A 38 -16.86 0.66 6.50
CA ASN A 38 -16.29 1.98 6.82
C ASN A 38 -16.09 2.85 5.57
N LEU A 39 -15.74 2.25 4.43
CA LEU A 39 -15.63 2.98 3.16
C LEU A 39 -16.98 3.40 2.56
N LYS A 40 -18.08 2.73 2.91
CA LYS A 40 -19.43 3.11 2.46
C LYS A 40 -19.98 4.27 3.25
N THR A 41 -19.65 4.37 4.53
CA THR A 41 -20.03 5.51 5.38
C THR A 41 -19.15 6.72 5.01
N PRO A 42 -19.71 7.79 4.42
CA PRO A 42 -18.93 8.95 4.05
C PRO A 42 -18.50 9.68 5.33
N ASP A 43 -17.27 9.41 5.77
CA ASP A 43 -16.70 10.15 6.89
C ASP A 43 -16.45 11.61 6.47
N LYS A 44 -17.09 12.55 7.19
CA LYS A 44 -16.99 13.99 6.92
C LYS A 44 -15.59 14.53 7.22
N TYR A 45 -14.79 13.85 8.05
CA TYR A 45 -13.52 14.35 8.58
C TYR A 45 -12.26 13.67 8.03
N SER A 46 -12.37 12.53 7.34
CA SER A 46 -11.18 11.86 6.78
C SER A 46 -10.57 12.69 5.64
N SER A 47 -9.31 13.08 5.79
CA SER A 47 -8.53 13.90 4.85
C SER A 47 -7.95 13.11 3.67
N GLU A 48 -7.98 11.77 3.70
CA GLU A 48 -7.57 10.89 2.57
C GLU A 48 -8.63 10.86 1.43
N LYS A 49 -9.37 11.95 1.25
CA LYS A 49 -10.50 12.11 0.32
C LYS A 49 -10.13 12.07 -1.17
N ALA A 50 -8.85 12.03 -1.55
CA ALA A 50 -8.45 12.18 -2.94
C ALA A 50 -8.53 10.89 -3.79
N SER A 51 -8.66 9.70 -3.19
CA SER A 51 -8.54 8.43 -3.94
C SER A 51 -9.80 7.55 -3.94
N LYS A 52 -10.94 8.05 -3.44
CA LYS A 52 -12.18 7.26 -3.38
C LYS A 52 -12.64 6.90 -4.81
N LYS A 53 -12.65 5.61 -5.12
CA LYS A 53 -13.23 5.00 -6.34
C LYS A 53 -12.49 5.32 -7.65
N SER A 54 -11.18 5.58 -7.61
CA SER A 54 -10.36 5.77 -8.81
C SER A 54 -9.91 4.44 -9.42
N LYS A 55 -9.59 4.48 -10.72
CA LYS A 55 -8.94 3.37 -11.41
C LYS A 55 -7.45 3.42 -11.06
N VAL A 56 -6.85 2.28 -10.74
CA VAL A 56 -5.44 2.15 -10.37
C VAL A 56 -4.79 0.98 -11.10
N HIS A 57 -3.47 1.01 -11.12
CA HIS A 57 -2.65 -0.16 -11.40
C HIS A 57 -2.23 -0.79 -10.08
N LEU A 58 -2.56 -2.06 -9.92
CA LEU A 58 -2.00 -2.90 -8.88
C LEU A 58 -0.85 -3.67 -9.51
N TYR A 59 0.36 -3.32 -9.10
CA TYR A 59 1.60 -3.88 -9.60
C TYR A 59 2.23 -4.76 -8.53
N LEU A 60 2.51 -6.00 -8.87
CA LEU A 60 3.14 -6.97 -8.01
C LEU A 60 4.51 -7.30 -8.58
N SER A 61 5.55 -7.03 -7.81
CA SER A 61 6.93 -7.41 -8.08
C SER A 61 7.33 -8.58 -7.18
N SER A 62 8.59 -9.01 -7.27
CA SER A 62 9.16 -10.05 -6.41
C SER A 62 9.12 -9.70 -4.92
N ASN A 63 9.06 -8.42 -4.55
CA ASN A 63 9.19 -7.96 -3.16
C ASN A 63 8.14 -6.94 -2.72
N THR A 64 7.42 -6.30 -3.65
CA THR A 64 6.49 -5.20 -3.36
C THR A 64 5.14 -5.38 -4.04
N LEU A 65 4.11 -4.86 -3.38
CA LEU A 65 2.81 -4.54 -3.93
C LEU A 65 2.66 -3.03 -4.03
N ASP A 66 2.66 -2.53 -5.25
CA ASP A 66 2.57 -1.11 -5.56
C ASP A 66 1.20 -0.78 -6.14
N ILE A 67 0.62 0.32 -5.65
CA ILE A 67 -0.65 0.87 -6.09
C ILE A 67 -0.35 2.18 -6.79
N LEU A 68 -0.53 2.24 -8.11
CA LEU A 68 -0.25 3.43 -8.90
C LEU A 68 -1.53 4.03 -9.47
N GLU A 69 -1.60 5.36 -9.54
CA GLU A 69 -2.70 6.03 -10.23
C GLU A 69 -2.70 5.66 -11.73
N HIS A 70 -3.88 5.40 -12.30
CA HIS A 70 -4.01 4.81 -13.63
C HIS A 70 -3.39 5.66 -14.77
N LYS A 71 -3.59 6.98 -14.75
CA LYS A 71 -3.16 7.86 -15.86
C LYS A 71 -1.70 8.27 -15.75
N THR A 72 -1.32 8.80 -14.60
CA THR A 72 -0.02 9.40 -14.29
C THR A 72 1.02 8.37 -13.86
N LYS A 73 0.58 7.17 -13.47
CA LYS A 73 1.44 6.14 -12.83
C LYS A 73 2.10 6.65 -11.54
N PHE A 74 1.56 7.70 -10.93
CA PHE A 74 2.04 8.18 -9.65
C PHE A 74 1.84 7.10 -8.58
N LEU A 75 2.90 6.79 -7.84
CA LEU A 75 2.88 5.81 -6.77
C LEU A 75 2.04 6.34 -5.60
N LEU A 76 0.90 5.70 -5.34
CA LEU A 76 -0.01 6.05 -4.24
C LEU A 76 0.41 5.35 -2.96
N TYR A 77 0.69 4.05 -3.05
CA TYR A 77 1.11 3.22 -1.93
C TYR A 77 2.10 2.16 -2.41
N SER A 78 3.08 1.85 -1.56
CA SER A 78 3.99 0.72 -1.74
C SER A 78 3.99 -0.11 -0.47
N CYS A 79 3.71 -1.40 -0.60
CA CYS A 79 3.67 -2.34 0.50
C CYS A 79 4.70 -3.44 0.24
N PRO A 80 5.78 -3.56 1.02
CA PRO A 80 6.65 -4.72 0.94
C PRO A 80 5.84 -5.99 1.23
N LEU A 81 6.01 -7.05 0.42
CA LEU A 81 5.26 -8.29 0.57
C LEU A 81 5.44 -8.92 1.95
N THR A 82 6.60 -8.71 2.58
CA THR A 82 6.90 -9.14 3.95
C THR A 82 5.99 -8.52 5.01
N THR A 83 5.36 -7.37 4.71
CA THR A 83 4.40 -6.69 5.59
C THR A 83 2.96 -7.11 5.36
N VAL A 84 2.69 -7.80 4.23
CA VAL A 84 1.36 -8.27 3.88
C VAL A 84 1.05 -9.52 4.71
N SER A 85 -0.04 -9.43 5.47
CA SER A 85 -0.40 -10.43 6.48
C SER A 85 -1.66 -11.20 6.14
N PHE A 86 -2.49 -10.67 5.23
CA PHE A 86 -3.75 -11.31 4.84
C PHE A 86 -4.21 -10.79 3.48
N CYS A 87 -4.85 -11.64 2.67
CA CYS A 87 -5.64 -11.22 1.52
C CYS A 87 -6.85 -12.13 1.35
N ALA A 88 -7.97 -11.56 0.90
CA ALA A 88 -9.15 -12.35 0.57
C ALA A 88 -10.10 -11.59 -0.35
N VAL A 89 -11.02 -12.35 -0.94
CA VAL A 89 -12.23 -11.82 -1.57
C VAL A 89 -13.30 -11.65 -0.49
N LEU A 90 -14.09 -10.58 -0.55
CA LEU A 90 -15.21 -10.38 0.37
C LEU A 90 -16.31 -11.41 0.09
N SER A 91 -16.75 -12.09 1.14
CA SER A 91 -17.86 -13.04 1.07
C SER A 91 -19.17 -12.34 0.68
N SER A 92 -19.39 -11.12 1.14
CA SER A 92 -20.58 -10.33 0.80
C SER A 92 -20.60 -9.82 -0.65
N SER A 93 -19.45 -9.80 -1.33
CA SER A 93 -19.33 -9.27 -2.69
C SER A 93 -18.09 -9.83 -3.42
N PRO A 94 -18.23 -10.89 -4.24
CA PRO A 94 -17.11 -11.62 -4.84
C PRO A 94 -16.27 -10.81 -5.85
N LYS A 95 -16.80 -9.65 -6.30
CA LYS A 95 -16.07 -8.68 -7.13
C LYS A 95 -15.15 -7.75 -6.33
N VAL A 96 -15.20 -7.81 -5.01
CA VAL A 96 -14.40 -6.97 -4.09
C VAL A 96 -13.40 -7.86 -3.38
N PHE A 97 -12.16 -7.43 -3.36
CA PHE A 97 -11.07 -8.12 -2.68
C PHE A 97 -10.19 -7.10 -1.98
N GLY A 98 -9.35 -7.56 -1.07
CA GLY A 98 -8.39 -6.70 -0.41
C GLY A 98 -7.27 -7.48 0.23
N PHE A 99 -6.30 -6.72 0.72
CA PHE A 99 -5.20 -7.24 1.53
C PHE A 99 -4.95 -6.33 2.73
N VAL A 100 -4.31 -6.89 3.76
CA VAL A 100 -3.87 -6.17 4.95
C VAL A 100 -2.36 -6.14 4.98
N ALA A 101 -1.79 -4.96 5.18
CA ALA A 101 -0.35 -4.76 5.33
C ALA A 101 -0.02 -3.89 6.56
N GLN A 102 1.09 -4.19 7.22
CA GLN A 102 1.62 -3.39 8.31
C GLN A 102 2.33 -2.14 7.78
N HIS A 103 1.96 -0.98 8.29
CA HIS A 103 2.66 0.26 8.02
C HIS A 103 3.82 0.42 9.02
N LEU A 104 5.04 0.14 8.55
CA LEU A 104 6.22 -0.01 9.40
C LEU A 104 6.59 1.23 10.23
N ALA A 105 6.25 2.44 9.76
CA ALA A 105 6.61 3.67 10.45
C ALA A 105 5.67 4.02 11.62
N THR A 106 4.42 3.53 11.58
CA THR A 106 3.40 3.81 12.61
C THR A 106 3.05 2.59 13.43
N ASP A 107 3.54 1.41 13.03
CA ASP A 107 3.18 0.12 13.62
C ASP A 107 1.66 -0.16 13.61
N THR A 108 0.98 0.36 12.58
CA THR A 108 -0.47 0.18 12.40
C THR A 108 -0.77 -0.67 11.17
N PHE A 109 -1.89 -1.39 11.15
CA PHE A 109 -2.30 -2.19 10.02
C PHE A 109 -3.26 -1.43 9.13
N HIS A 110 -3.15 -1.62 7.82
CA HIS A 110 -4.05 -1.01 6.85
C HIS A 110 -4.63 -2.07 5.92
N CYS A 111 -5.94 -2.02 5.74
CA CYS A 111 -6.66 -2.78 4.74
C CYS A 111 -6.82 -1.96 3.46
N TYR A 112 -6.40 -2.53 2.33
CA TYR A 112 -6.53 -1.96 1.00
C TYR A 112 -7.59 -2.72 0.22
N LEU A 113 -8.64 -2.02 -0.21
CA LEU A 113 -9.80 -2.62 -0.84
C LEU A 113 -9.91 -2.22 -2.30
N PHE A 114 -10.22 -3.20 -3.15
CA PHE A 114 -10.30 -3.06 -4.59
C PHE A 114 -11.53 -3.77 -5.13
N GLN A 115 -11.92 -3.40 -6.34
CA GLN A 115 -12.99 -4.04 -7.07
C GLN A 115 -12.52 -4.47 -8.47
N SER A 116 -12.71 -5.75 -8.80
CA SER A 116 -12.49 -6.33 -10.12
C SER A 116 -13.53 -7.41 -10.38
N ARG A 117 -14.27 -7.30 -11.49
CA ARG A 117 -15.28 -8.32 -11.87
C ARG A 117 -14.64 -9.61 -12.40
N LYS A 118 -13.46 -9.49 -13.02
CA LYS A 118 -12.81 -10.60 -13.75
C LYS A 118 -11.69 -11.26 -12.97
N PHE A 119 -10.97 -10.48 -12.15
CA PHE A 119 -9.68 -10.90 -11.61
C PHE A 119 -9.63 -10.94 -10.08
N ALA A 120 -10.74 -10.72 -9.35
CA ALA A 120 -10.69 -10.66 -7.88
C ALA A 120 -10.08 -11.91 -7.24
N HIS A 121 -10.55 -13.11 -7.62
CA HIS A 121 -10.00 -14.37 -7.11
C HIS A 121 -8.56 -14.61 -7.57
N VAL A 122 -8.25 -14.37 -8.85
CA VAL A 122 -6.90 -14.53 -9.41
C VAL A 122 -5.91 -13.64 -8.67
N LEU A 123 -6.25 -12.37 -8.45
CA LEU A 123 -5.43 -11.41 -7.72
C LEU A 123 -5.16 -11.86 -6.28
N VAL A 124 -6.18 -12.34 -5.58
CA VAL A 124 -6.02 -12.89 -4.22
C VAL A 124 -5.11 -14.11 -4.22
N SER A 125 -5.27 -15.04 -5.17
CA SER A 125 -4.40 -16.21 -5.27
C SER A 125 -2.95 -15.84 -5.55
N VAL A 126 -2.73 -14.90 -6.48
CA VAL A 126 -1.40 -14.43 -6.86
C VAL A 126 -0.73 -13.70 -5.69
N ILE A 127 -1.42 -12.74 -5.06
CA ILE A 127 -0.92 -12.03 -3.87
C ILE A 127 -0.61 -13.03 -2.75
N GLY A 128 -1.54 -13.96 -2.50
CA GLY A 128 -1.42 -15.02 -1.52
C GLY A 128 -0.16 -15.87 -1.70
N GLY A 129 0.10 -16.30 -2.93
CA GLY A 129 1.32 -17.02 -3.28
C GLY A 129 2.58 -16.19 -3.00
N SER A 130 2.59 -14.93 -3.45
CA SER A 130 3.78 -14.07 -3.36
C SER A 130 4.18 -13.71 -1.92
N PHE A 131 3.23 -13.36 -1.04
CA PHE A 131 3.62 -13.03 0.35
C PHE A 131 3.88 -14.27 1.21
N GLN A 132 3.35 -15.44 0.86
CA GLN A 132 3.64 -16.68 1.58
C GLN A 132 5.06 -17.19 1.29
N THR A 133 5.57 -16.95 0.09
CA THR A 133 6.95 -17.28 -0.30
C THR A 133 7.96 -16.19 0.07
N SER A 134 7.49 -14.99 0.43
CA SER A 134 8.35 -13.90 0.87
C SER A 134 8.97 -14.21 2.24
N PRO A 135 10.30 -14.18 2.39
CA PRO A 135 10.94 -14.43 3.67
C PRO A 135 10.49 -13.38 4.69
N LYS A 136 9.85 -13.84 5.76
CA LYS A 136 9.54 -12.98 6.91
C LYS A 136 10.84 -12.76 7.66
N GLU A 137 11.58 -11.71 7.30
CA GLU A 137 12.73 -11.31 8.10
C GLU A 137 12.28 -11.05 9.53
N GLU A 138 12.79 -11.85 10.47
CA GLU A 138 12.67 -11.59 11.89
C GLU A 138 13.33 -10.24 12.19
N SER A 139 12.52 -9.25 12.57
CA SER A 139 12.93 -8.06 13.30
C SER A 139 14.28 -7.45 12.90
N SER A 140 14.40 -6.92 11.69
CA SER A 140 15.35 -5.80 11.46
C SER A 140 14.76 -4.53 12.07
N ARG A 141 14.77 -4.46 13.41
CA ARG A 141 14.58 -3.20 14.15
C ARG A 141 15.74 -2.25 13.89
N GLY A 142 16.95 -2.78 13.69
CA GLY A 142 18.17 -2.01 13.44
C GLY A 142 18.17 -1.20 12.14
N GLY A 143 17.63 -1.73 11.03
CA GLY A 143 17.57 -0.99 9.76
C GLY A 143 16.51 0.13 9.75
N ARG A 144 15.41 -0.07 10.47
CA ARG A 144 14.30 0.90 10.56
C ARG A 144 14.71 2.17 11.31
N ASP A 145 15.46 2.04 12.39
CA ASP A 145 15.93 3.19 13.17
C ASP A 145 16.84 4.11 12.34
N LEU A 146 17.73 3.53 11.54
CA LEU A 146 18.65 4.29 10.68
C LEU A 146 17.92 5.08 9.58
N ILE A 147 16.92 4.47 8.94
CA ILE A 147 16.12 5.14 7.90
C ILE A 147 15.29 6.28 8.51
N VAL A 148 14.67 6.03 9.67
CA VAL A 148 13.89 7.04 10.39
C VAL A 148 14.77 8.21 10.80
N GLU A 149 15.98 7.94 11.29
CA GLU A 149 16.95 8.97 11.67
C GLU A 149 17.42 9.80 10.46
N ALA A 150 17.75 9.13 9.34
CA ALA A 150 18.12 9.79 8.10
C ALA A 150 17.00 10.69 7.55
N LEU A 151 15.74 10.22 7.59
CA LEU A 151 14.56 11.00 7.19
C LEU A 151 14.33 12.20 8.10
N ARG A 152 14.49 12.05 9.43
CA ARG A 152 14.38 13.17 10.38
C ARG A 152 15.43 14.24 10.10
N HIS A 153 16.67 13.84 9.82
CA HIS A 153 17.74 14.77 9.47
C HIS A 153 17.44 15.52 8.16
N LYS A 154 16.97 14.81 7.13
CA LYS A 154 16.59 15.42 5.84
C LYS A 154 15.44 16.42 5.99
N ASN A 155 14.40 16.08 6.75
CA ASN A 155 13.29 16.99 7.03
C ASN A 155 13.74 18.26 7.76
N LYS A 156 14.63 18.12 8.76
CA LYS A 156 15.20 19.28 9.47
C LYS A 156 15.98 20.21 8.54
N LYS A 157 16.74 19.65 7.59
CA LYS A 157 17.47 20.44 6.59
C LYS A 157 16.53 21.17 5.64
N LEU A 158 15.53 20.47 5.11
CA LEU A 158 14.52 21.06 4.24
C LEU A 158 13.74 22.18 4.91
N LEU A 159 13.37 22.04 6.19
CA LEU A 159 12.68 23.10 6.93
C LEU A 159 13.54 24.37 7.05
N LYS A 160 14.85 24.23 7.30
CA LYS A 160 15.77 25.37 7.33
C LYS A 160 15.91 26.05 5.97
N GLU A 161 16.08 25.28 4.90
CA GLU A 161 16.14 25.84 3.54
C GLU A 161 14.86 26.57 3.17
N ASN A 162 13.70 26.02 3.55
CA ASN A 162 12.39 26.63 3.27
C ASN A 162 12.17 27.93 4.07
N GLU A 163 12.60 27.97 5.34
CA GLU A 163 12.64 29.20 6.15
C GLU A 163 13.53 30.27 5.50
N GLU A 164 14.72 29.90 5.02
CA GLU A 164 15.64 30.84 4.38
C GLU A 164 15.10 31.35 3.04
N LEU A 165 14.53 30.48 2.22
CA LEU A 165 13.87 30.87 0.97
C LEU A 165 12.70 31.82 1.24
N LYS A 166 11.87 31.55 2.25
CA LYS A 166 10.79 32.45 2.66
C LYS A 166 11.30 33.82 3.11
N ARG A 167 12.40 33.88 3.88
CA ARG A 167 13.02 35.16 4.27
C ARG A 167 13.54 35.94 3.07
N ARG A 168 14.18 35.26 2.11
CA ARG A 168 14.66 35.89 0.87
C ARG A 168 13.52 36.41 0.00
N LEU A 169 12.41 35.67 -0.08
CA LEU A 169 11.20 36.09 -0.81
C LEU A 169 10.49 37.27 -0.13
N ALA A 170 10.56 37.39 1.20
CA ALA A 170 9.96 38.49 1.94
C ALA A 170 10.83 39.77 1.97
N ALA A 171 12.09 39.68 1.52
CA ALA A 171 13.05 40.78 1.48
C ALA A 171 13.17 41.44 0.09
N ASN A 172 12.42 40.95 -0.91
CA ASN A 172 12.22 41.55 -2.23
C ASN A 172 10.80 42.09 -2.35
#